data_AF-A0A1Y3N866-F1
#
_entry.id   AF-A0A1Y3N866-F1
#
_cell.length_a   1.000
_cell.length_b   1.000
_cell.length_c   1.000
_cell.angle_alpha   90.00
_cell.angle_beta   90.00
_cell.angle_gamma   90.00
#
_symmetry.space_group_name_H-M   'P 1'
#
loop_
_entity.id
_entity.type
_entity.pdbx_description
1 polymer ?
#
loop_
_entity_poly.entity_id
_entity_poly.type
_entity_poly.pdbx_seq_one_letter_code
_entity_poly.pdbx_strand_id
1 'polypeptide(L)'
;SYRLLPLSLTHPKCSGRDKLCYEVLNDEYVSHPIFLSEDGGFQAQKKNPFEDAMHRCEDERYDFDYYITNNLLAIALLESINARINKMTNEEKSKFKLPPDLGSKSPSIYQKIVKKIYDRERLDKHYHL
;
A
#
# COMPACT_ATOMS: atom_id res chain seq x y z
N SER A 1 13.67 18.31 18.36
CA SER A 1 13.45 19.77 18.51
C SER A 1 14.68 20.40 19.16
N TYR A 2 15.08 21.62 18.79
CA TYR A 2 16.14 22.34 19.50
C TYR A 2 15.61 22.94 20.81
N ARG A 3 16.42 22.90 21.87
CA ARG A 3 16.10 23.51 23.17
C ARG A 3 17.31 24.29 23.69
N LEU A 4 17.05 25.42 24.35
CA LEU A 4 18.07 26.25 24.98
C LEU A 4 18.72 25.47 26.13
N LEU A 5 20.05 25.47 26.18
CA LEU A 5 20.82 24.80 27.21
C LEU A 5 20.80 25.63 28.52
N PRO A 6 20.58 25.00 29.69
CA PRO A 6 20.72 25.69 30.97
C PRO A 6 22.12 26.27 31.18
N LEU A 7 22.21 27.48 31.71
CA LEU A 7 23.48 28.18 31.96
C LEU A 7 24.44 27.39 32.87
N SER A 8 23.92 26.52 33.74
CA SER A 8 24.71 25.65 34.62
C SER A 8 25.44 24.51 33.91
N LEU A 9 25.02 24.17 32.69
CA LEU A 9 25.63 23.13 31.84
C LEU A 9 26.61 23.76 30.84
N THR A 10 27.35 24.79 31.28
CA THR A 10 28.31 25.50 30.44
C THR A 10 29.39 24.54 29.95
N HIS A 11 29.75 24.69 28.68
CA HIS A 11 30.58 23.73 27.94
C HIS A 11 31.99 23.54 28.54
N PRO A 12 32.56 22.33 28.42
CA PRO A 12 33.98 22.11 28.72
C PRO A 12 34.84 22.95 27.77
N LYS A 13 35.90 23.58 28.30
CA LYS A 13 36.84 24.38 27.49
C LYS A 13 37.54 23.47 26.48
N CYS A 14 37.34 23.72 25.18
CA CYS A 14 38.03 23.02 24.11
C CYS A 14 39.21 23.88 23.62
N SER A 15 40.43 23.35 23.71
CA SER A 15 41.67 24.06 23.33
C SER A 15 41.88 24.21 21.83
N GLY A 16 41.08 23.53 21.00
CA GLY A 16 41.18 23.55 19.54
C GLY A 16 40.22 24.50 18.84
N ARG A 17 39.57 25.43 19.56
CA ARG A 17 38.64 26.39 18.95
C ARG A 17 39.37 27.66 18.49
N ASP A 18 39.32 27.92 17.20
CA ASP A 18 39.79 29.15 16.58
C ASP A 18 38.70 30.23 16.57
N LYS A 19 39.07 31.47 16.21
CA LYS A 19 38.15 32.62 16.17
C LYS A 19 36.87 32.33 15.37
N LEU A 20 37.01 31.70 14.20
CA LEU A 20 35.88 31.35 13.35
C LEU A 20 34.91 30.38 14.04
N CYS A 21 35.43 29.44 14.84
CA CYS A 21 34.60 28.46 15.54
C CYS A 21 33.67 29.10 16.56
N TYR A 22 34.08 30.21 17.20
CA TYR A 22 33.21 30.96 18.13
C TYR A 22 32.11 31.74 17.43
N GLU A 23 32.29 32.06 16.14
CA GLU A 23 31.29 32.82 15.36
C GLU A 23 30.22 31.90 14.74
N VAL A 24 30.57 30.66 14.41
CA VAL A 24 29.71 29.76 13.61
C VAL A 24 29.13 28.57 14.38
N LEU A 25 29.75 28.12 15.46
CA LEU A 25 29.28 26.95 16.20
C LEU A 25 28.21 27.33 17.22
N ASN A 26 27.17 26.51 17.28
CA ASN A 26 26.06 26.67 18.21
C ASN A 26 26.42 26.09 19.58
N ASP A 27 26.54 26.97 20.57
CA ASP A 27 26.81 26.63 21.98
C ASP A 27 25.56 26.78 22.87
N GLU A 28 24.49 27.37 22.34
CA GLU A 28 23.31 27.72 23.14
C GLU A 28 22.19 26.69 23.03
N TYR A 29 22.08 26.00 21.89
CA TYR A 29 20.98 25.07 21.62
C TYR A 29 21.48 23.66 21.39
N VAL A 30 20.87 22.70 22.08
CA VAL A 30 21.12 21.28 21.86
C VAL A 30 19.96 20.66 21.08
N SER A 31 20.28 19.69 20.21
CA SER A 31 19.27 18.83 19.64
C SER A 31 18.74 17.94 20.76
N HIS A 32 17.49 18.17 21.14
CA HIS A 32 16.79 17.25 22.02
C HIS A 32 16.08 16.23 21.13
N PRO A 33 16.55 14.97 21.06
CA PRO A 33 15.78 13.93 20.41
C PRO A 33 14.47 13.81 21.17
N ILE A 34 13.37 14.09 20.49
CA ILE A 34 12.06 13.72 21.02
C ILE A 34 11.98 12.24 20.69
N PHE A 35 12.47 11.40 21.60
CA PHE A 35 11.97 10.03 21.64
C PHE A 35 10.49 10.19 22.00
N LEU A 36 9.63 10.22 20.97
CA LEU A 36 8.24 9.84 21.14
C LEU A 36 8.30 8.44 21.71
N SER A 37 8.21 8.38 23.03
CA SER A 37 8.32 7.17 23.83
C SER A 37 7.47 6.08 23.20
N GLU A 38 8.07 4.92 22.94
CA GLU A 38 7.34 3.66 22.71
C GLU A 38 6.36 3.34 23.86
N ASP A 39 6.45 4.06 24.98
CA ASP A 39 5.58 3.93 26.16
C ASP A 39 4.44 4.97 26.23
N GLY A 40 4.33 5.86 25.25
CA GLY A 40 3.21 6.80 25.10
C GLY A 40 2.20 6.21 24.13
N GLY A 41 1.30 5.35 24.64
CA GLY A 41 0.38 4.54 23.84
C GLY A 41 -0.18 5.26 22.63
N PHE A 42 -0.02 4.66 21.44
CA PHE A 42 -0.52 5.03 20.10
C PHE A 42 -1.33 6.33 20.05
N GLN A 43 -0.71 7.47 20.38
CA GLN A 43 -1.25 8.75 19.98
C GLN A 43 -0.89 8.81 18.50
N ALA A 44 -1.81 8.30 17.69
CA ALA A 44 -1.83 8.58 16.26
C ALA A 44 -1.49 10.06 16.14
N GLN A 45 -0.35 10.35 15.50
CA GLN A 45 -0.01 11.69 15.05
C GLN A 45 -1.31 12.34 14.60
N LYS A 46 -1.64 13.56 15.04
CA LYS A 46 -2.78 14.28 14.47
C LYS A 46 -2.52 14.37 12.97
N LYS A 47 -3.04 13.40 12.22
CA LYS A 47 -2.69 13.19 10.83
C LYS A 47 -3.19 14.41 10.12
N ASN A 48 -2.30 15.04 9.36
CA ASN A 48 -2.68 16.18 8.57
C ASN A 48 -3.85 15.72 7.67
N PRO A 49 -5.01 16.41 7.66
CA PRO A 49 -6.15 16.01 6.83
C PRO A 49 -5.78 15.80 5.36
N PHE A 50 -4.75 16.51 4.87
CA PHE A 50 -4.19 16.34 3.54
C PHE A 50 -3.40 15.04 3.37
N GLU A 51 -2.62 14.61 4.38
CA GLU A 51 -1.92 13.33 4.37
C GLU A 51 -2.91 12.17 4.42
N ASP A 52 -3.93 12.27 5.26
CA ASP A 52 -5.01 11.28 5.33
C ASP A 52 -5.80 11.18 4.02
N ALA A 53 -6.08 12.31 3.37
CA ALA A 53 -6.72 12.32 2.06
C ALA A 53 -5.80 11.68 1.00
N MET A 54 -4.51 12.00 1.00
CA MET A 54 -3.53 11.41 0.10
C MET A 54 -3.42 9.89 0.29
N HIS A 55 -3.37 9.40 1.54
CA HIS A 55 -3.33 7.97 1.82
C HIS A 55 -4.59 7.25 1.33
N ARG A 56 -5.78 7.79 1.59
CA ARG A 56 -7.03 7.22 1.06
C ARG A 56 -7.05 7.18 -0.46
N CYS A 57 -6.65 8.27 -1.12
CA CYS A 57 -6.55 8.30 -2.57
C CYS A 57 -5.58 7.24 -3.11
N GLU A 58 -4.46 7.02 -2.43
CA GLU A 58 -3.48 6.02 -2.83
C GLU A 58 -3.98 4.58 -2.63
N ASP A 59 -4.68 4.31 -1.53
CA ASP A 59 -5.32 3.01 -1.28
C ASP A 59 -6.40 2.71 -2.35
N GLU A 60 -7.25 3.70 -2.66
CA GLU A 60 -8.24 3.58 -3.73
C GLU A 60 -7.58 3.33 -5.09
N ARG A 61 -6.52 4.09 -5.41
CA ARG A 61 -5.75 3.93 -6.66
C ARG A 61 -5.16 2.52 -6.76
N TYR A 62 -4.60 2.00 -5.68
CA TYR A 62 -4.07 0.64 -5.62
C TYR A 62 -5.16 -0.40 -5.86
N ASP A 63 -6.31 -0.26 -5.20
CA ASP A 63 -7.45 -1.17 -5.37
C ASP A 63 -7.94 -1.16 -6.83
N PHE A 64 -8.09 0.01 -7.44
CA PHE A 64 -8.49 0.11 -8.85
C PHE A 64 -7.47 -0.55 -9.77
N ASP A 65 -6.18 -0.30 -9.59
CA ASP A 65 -5.12 -0.89 -10.42
C ASP A 65 -5.09 -2.42 -10.30
N TYR A 66 -5.28 -2.94 -9.07
CA TYR A 66 -5.43 -4.36 -8.82
C TYR A 66 -6.60 -4.96 -9.60
N TYR A 67 -7.80 -4.35 -9.55
CA TYR A 67 -8.96 -4.86 -10.28
C TYR A 67 -8.80 -4.74 -11.80
N ILE A 68 -8.24 -3.63 -12.30
CA ILE A 68 -7.99 -3.43 -13.73
C ILE A 68 -7.06 -4.51 -14.26
N THR A 69 -5.91 -4.71 -13.63
CA THR A 69 -4.91 -5.70 -14.04
C THR A 69 -5.51 -7.11 -14.05
N ASN A 70 -6.23 -7.46 -12.99
CA ASN A 70 -6.89 -8.74 -12.87
C ASN A 70 -7.96 -8.95 -13.96
N ASN A 71 -8.79 -7.94 -14.24
CA ASN A 71 -9.80 -8.00 -15.30
C ASN A 71 -9.17 -8.20 -16.68
N LEU A 72 -8.09 -7.48 -16.99
CA LEU A 72 -7.36 -7.63 -18.26
C LEU A 72 -6.81 -9.05 -18.42
N LEU A 73 -6.21 -9.59 -17.37
CA LEU A 73 -5.76 -10.99 -17.35
C LEU A 73 -6.93 -11.96 -17.59
N ALA A 74 -8.09 -11.69 -17.00
CA ALA A 74 -9.27 -12.56 -17.11
C ALA A 74 -9.79 -12.60 -18.53
N ILE A 75 -9.87 -11.44 -19.17
CA ILE A 75 -10.25 -11.30 -20.57
C ILE A 75 -9.29 -12.09 -21.45
N ALA A 76 -7.96 -11.89 -21.30
CA ALA A 76 -6.97 -12.59 -22.11
C ALA A 76 -7.05 -14.11 -21.99
N LEU A 77 -7.31 -14.63 -20.77
CA LEU A 77 -7.51 -16.06 -20.57
C LEU A 77 -8.81 -16.56 -21.24
N LEU A 78 -9.92 -15.85 -21.07
CA LEU A 78 -11.19 -16.23 -21.67
C LEU A 78 -11.15 -16.15 -23.20
N GLU A 79 -10.45 -15.16 -23.77
CA GLU A 79 -10.19 -15.04 -25.20
C GLU A 79 -9.38 -16.22 -25.73
N SER A 80 -8.33 -16.64 -25.02
CA SER A 80 -7.53 -17.82 -25.36
C SER A 80 -8.39 -19.09 -25.39
N ILE A 81 -9.25 -19.27 -24.38
CA ILE A 81 -10.18 -20.39 -24.30
C ILE A 81 -11.19 -20.33 -25.46
N ASN A 82 -11.78 -19.17 -25.73
CA ASN A 82 -12.74 -18.98 -26.80
C ASN A 82 -12.12 -19.27 -28.17
N ALA A 83 -10.89 -18.79 -28.42
CA ALA A 83 -10.14 -19.09 -29.63
C ALA A 83 -9.86 -20.59 -29.78
N ARG A 84 -9.56 -21.29 -28.68
CA ARG A 84 -9.39 -22.75 -28.67
C ARG A 84 -10.70 -23.48 -29.02
N ILE A 85 -11.82 -23.06 -28.43
CA ILE A 85 -13.14 -23.63 -28.69
C ILE A 85 -13.53 -23.40 -30.15
N ASN A 86 -13.29 -22.21 -30.71
CA ASN A 86 -13.65 -21.90 -32.09
C ASN A 86 -12.87 -22.73 -33.13
N LYS A 87 -11.65 -23.17 -32.79
CA LYS A 87 -10.85 -24.07 -33.64
C LYS A 87 -11.26 -25.55 -33.56
N MET A 88 -12.02 -25.95 -32.54
CA MET A 88 -12.49 -27.32 -32.37
C MET A 88 -13.66 -27.65 -33.29
N THR A 89 -13.71 -28.89 -33.76
CA THR A 89 -14.86 -29.44 -34.50
C THR A 89 -16.06 -29.63 -33.58
N ASN A 90 -17.28 -29.74 -34.12
CA ASN A 90 -18.50 -29.92 -33.30
C ASN A 90 -18.44 -31.16 -32.41
N GLU A 91 -17.77 -32.23 -32.84
CA GLU A 91 -17.59 -33.45 -32.07
C GLU A 91 -16.67 -33.21 -30.85
N GLU A 92 -15.58 -32.47 -31.04
CA GLU A 92 -14.65 -32.11 -29.97
C GLU A 92 -15.27 -31.12 -28.99
N LYS A 93 -16.05 -30.15 -29.47
CA LYS A 93 -16.81 -29.21 -28.62
C LYS A 93 -17.77 -29.94 -27.69
N SER A 94 -18.47 -30.97 -28.18
CA SER A 94 -19.41 -31.74 -27.36
C SER A 94 -18.73 -32.56 -26.26
N LYS A 95 -17.45 -32.91 -26.43
CA LYS A 95 -16.64 -33.64 -25.45
C LYS A 95 -15.79 -32.73 -24.56
N PHE A 96 -15.64 -31.45 -24.91
CA PHE A 96 -14.78 -30.52 -24.20
C PHE A 96 -15.39 -30.15 -22.84
N LYS A 97 -14.68 -30.50 -21.76
CA LYS A 97 -14.98 -30.04 -20.40
C LYS A 97 -13.91 -29.04 -19.96
N LEU A 98 -14.35 -27.89 -19.50
CA LEU A 98 -13.46 -26.90 -18.91
C LEU A 98 -12.84 -27.46 -17.63
N PRO A 99 -11.51 -27.46 -17.49
CA PRO A 99 -10.86 -27.84 -16.24
C PRO A 99 -11.23 -26.82 -15.13
N PRO A 100 -11.27 -27.24 -13.86
CA PRO A 100 -11.70 -26.39 -12.74
C PRO A 100 -10.85 -25.13 -12.58
N ASP A 101 -9.58 -25.18 -13.00
CA ASP A 101 -8.64 -24.07 -12.94
C ASP A 101 -8.63 -23.20 -14.22
N LEU A 102 -9.56 -23.45 -15.15
CA LEU A 102 -9.64 -22.76 -16.44
C LEU A 102 -8.33 -22.80 -17.26
N GLY A 103 -7.41 -23.71 -16.91
CA GLY A 103 -6.08 -23.82 -17.52
C GLY A 103 -5.07 -22.76 -17.05
N SER A 104 -5.37 -22.02 -15.99
CA SER A 104 -4.48 -21.02 -15.38
C SER A 104 -3.49 -21.66 -14.39
N LYS A 105 -2.26 -21.12 -14.31
CA LYS A 105 -1.32 -21.42 -13.22
C LYS A 105 -1.76 -20.83 -11.88
N SER A 106 -2.64 -19.82 -11.92
CA SER A 106 -3.13 -19.07 -10.76
C SER A 106 -4.66 -18.98 -10.80
N PRO A 107 -5.39 -20.03 -10.38
CA PRO A 107 -6.85 -20.09 -10.47
C PRO A 107 -7.55 -19.05 -9.60
N SER A 108 -6.93 -18.64 -8.49
CA SER A 108 -7.49 -17.68 -7.54
C SER A 108 -7.77 -16.31 -8.12
N ILE A 109 -7.01 -15.88 -9.14
CA ILE A 109 -7.15 -14.53 -9.73
C ILE A 109 -8.50 -14.42 -10.44
N TYR A 110 -8.78 -15.32 -11.37
CA TYR A 110 -10.01 -15.30 -12.16
C TYR A 110 -11.23 -15.71 -11.35
N GLN A 111 -11.09 -16.68 -10.45
CA GLN A 111 -12.19 -17.06 -9.55
C GLN A 111 -12.67 -15.88 -8.69
N LYS A 112 -11.75 -15.07 -8.15
CA LYS A 112 -12.10 -13.88 -7.37
C LYS A 112 -12.84 -12.83 -8.20
N ILE A 113 -12.39 -12.57 -9.43
CA ILE A 113 -13.03 -11.59 -10.33
C ILE A 113 -14.42 -12.05 -10.76
N VAL A 114 -14.53 -13.30 -11.24
CA VAL A 114 -15.81 -13.87 -11.69
C VAL A 114 -16.79 -13.87 -10.53
N LYS A 115 -16.35 -14.27 -9.33
CA LYS A 115 -17.17 -14.17 -8.13
C LYS A 115 -17.54 -12.72 -7.82
N LYS A 116 -16.62 -11.77 -7.90
CA LYS A 116 -16.92 -10.34 -7.65
C LYS A 116 -17.96 -9.75 -8.63
N ILE A 117 -17.97 -10.20 -9.88
CA ILE A 117 -18.90 -9.70 -10.92
C ILE A 117 -20.27 -10.36 -10.78
N TYR A 118 -20.31 -11.69 -10.62
CA TYR A 118 -21.55 -12.47 -10.68
C TYR A 118 -22.17 -12.77 -9.30
N ASP A 119 -21.43 -12.69 -8.21
CA ASP A 119 -21.90 -12.92 -6.83
C ASP A 119 -22.31 -11.59 -6.14
N ARG A 120 -22.58 -10.52 -6.92
CA ARG A 120 -23.00 -9.20 -6.40
C ARG A 120 -24.28 -9.28 -5.58
N GLU A 121 -25.25 -10.11 -5.98
CA GLU A 121 -26.50 -10.30 -5.22
C GLU A 121 -26.28 -10.88 -3.81
N ARG A 122 -25.15 -11.56 -3.58
CA ARG A 122 -24.78 -12.09 -2.28
C ARG A 122 -24.03 -11.08 -1.42
N LEU A 123 -23.40 -10.08 -2.04
CA LEU A 123 -22.68 -8.99 -1.36
C LEU A 123 -23.64 -7.90 -0.86
N ASP A 124 -24.70 -7.56 -1.61
CA ASP A 124 -25.68 -6.54 -1.18
C ASP A 124 -26.42 -6.93 0.11
N LYS A 125 -26.59 -8.22 0.39
CA LYS A 125 -27.19 -8.71 1.64
C LYS A 125 -26.29 -8.52 2.87
N HIS A 126 -25.00 -8.27 2.68
CA HIS A 126 -24.03 -8.17 3.78
C HIS A 126 -23.73 -6.71 4.19
N TYR A 127 -24.21 -5.72 3.42
CA TYR A 127 -24.11 -4.28 3.74
C TYR A 127 -25.41 -3.70 4.34
N HIS A 128 -26.36 -4.56 4.72
CA HIS A 128 -27.63 -4.19 5.37
C HIS A 128 -27.81 -4.82 6.77
N LEU A 129 -26.71 -5.18 7.42
CA LEU A 129 -26.62 -5.50 8.85
C LEU A 129 -25.59 -4.58 9.50
#